data_AF-A0A2G5TRR0-F1
#
_entry.id   AF-A0A2G5TRR0-F1
#
_cell.length_a   1.000
_cell.length_b   1.000
_cell.length_c   1.000
_cell.angle_alpha   90.00
_cell.angle_beta   90.00
_cell.angle_gamma   90.00
#
_symmetry.space_group_name_H-M   'P 1'
#
loop_
_entity.id
_entity.type
_entity.pdbx_description
1 polymer ?
#
loop_
_entity_poly.entity_id
_entity_poly.type
_entity_poly.pdbx_seq_one_letter_code
_entity_poly.pdbx_strand_id
1 'polypeptide(L)'
;MELCKTLQATTLREVESSRGFCVEVNDENVKFFTIEHGLVEMERTYEEASLGKYYDILPDSYEYSADPISRCEVWEENGEVFVKTYAIHPNVLQLPKEMAKRFRYRVWSPFLKYLNDPEEKFIDNFLGGTVGQIKAKYHPSGSSLFEIVDIYKEKVPRMGTGFMLATPWTMEFVYKNVKSTCLADQQNSLAINKDYKASDQDRQLGIVIEAEYTNLATTSSWRTPPPGYKDTISYIFSRNLGIIRWAHNDPVMDEVHPEGHYNQNQGPNHRVQNTRDVKFRLGKWVAFGLNMKKRDMKTITGPNRGILKYTAGKVEEVANQKVTRTDGGVLEMDASFLFDHKELENPENASKDWTTRFAYLSKTAHFWDMELGRVEIYPLVAKVILEEIEKHRNSLSPADKECLKEEAIVVSVATKVHQKWLQNFQRYPEAGVFFAHRVLKIFYLDGGKPIFKAQELEN
;
A
#
# COMPACT_ATOMS: atom_id res chain seq x y z
N MET A 1 12.55 2.35 -6.90
CA MET A 1 12.13 1.13 -7.62
C MET A 1 12.01 -0.08 -6.68
N GLU A 2 12.80 -0.16 -5.58
CA GLU A 2 12.60 -1.19 -4.53
C GLU A 2 11.43 -0.91 -3.58
N LEU A 3 11.09 0.35 -3.28
CA LEU A 3 9.99 0.72 -2.35
C LEU A 3 8.61 0.16 -2.76
N CYS A 4 8.23 0.26 -4.04
CA CYS A 4 6.97 -0.28 -4.54
C CYS A 4 6.96 -1.82 -4.45
N LYS A 5 8.13 -2.47 -4.59
CA LYS A 5 8.28 -3.92 -4.37
C LYS A 5 8.20 -4.29 -2.89
N THR A 6 8.62 -3.42 -1.97
CA THR A 6 8.49 -3.61 -0.51
C THR A 6 7.04 -3.47 -0.03
N LEU A 7 6.29 -2.51 -0.61
CA LEU A 7 4.84 -2.35 -0.38
C LEU A 7 4.00 -3.43 -1.09
N GLN A 8 4.41 -3.88 -2.28
CA GLN A 8 3.83 -5.05 -2.95
C GLN A 8 4.20 -6.37 -2.26
N ALA A 9 5.34 -6.43 -1.56
CA ALA A 9 5.71 -7.57 -0.73
C ALA A 9 4.94 -7.64 0.59
N THR A 10 4.30 -6.55 1.03
CA THR A 10 3.29 -6.62 2.09
C THR A 10 1.93 -7.11 1.55
N THR A 11 1.77 -7.16 0.22
CA THR A 11 0.72 -7.89 -0.52
C THR A 11 1.17 -9.32 -0.87
N LEU A 12 1.98 -9.94 0.00
CA LEU A 12 2.18 -11.38 -0.07
C LEU A 12 0.81 -12.03 0.13
N ARG A 13 0.28 -12.69 -0.90
CA ARG A 13 -0.84 -13.65 -0.74
C ARG A 13 -0.54 -14.72 0.33
N GLU A 14 0.76 -14.93 0.63
CA GLU A 14 1.24 -15.79 1.73
C GLU A 14 1.06 -15.15 3.13
N VAL A 15 0.87 -13.83 3.22
CA VAL A 15 0.69 -13.05 4.46
C VAL A 15 -0.76 -12.56 4.63
N GLU A 16 -1.57 -12.56 3.56
CA GLU A 16 -3.02 -12.25 3.55
C GLU A 16 -3.92 -13.43 3.94
N SER A 17 -3.35 -14.49 4.48
CA SER A 17 -4.17 -15.63 4.90
C SER A 17 -4.46 -15.51 6.39
N SER A 18 -5.70 -15.84 6.77
CA SER A 18 -6.04 -16.23 8.12
C SER A 18 -5.30 -17.51 8.55
N ARG A 19 -4.20 -17.88 7.89
CA ARG A 19 -3.41 -19.05 8.17
C ARG A 19 -2.46 -18.78 9.31
N GLY A 20 -2.36 -19.74 10.21
CA GLY A 20 -1.44 -19.72 11.34
C GLY A 20 -0.86 -21.09 11.62
N PHE A 21 0.02 -21.17 12.61
CA PHE A 21 0.48 -22.45 13.12
C PHE A 21 0.14 -22.60 14.60
N CYS A 22 -0.18 -23.82 15.01
CA CYS A 22 -0.56 -24.14 16.38
C CYS A 22 0.66 -24.02 17.31
N VAL A 23 0.50 -23.27 18.39
CA VAL A 23 1.58 -22.98 19.36
C VAL A 23 1.27 -23.48 20.78
N GLU A 24 -0.01 -23.69 21.10
CA GLU A 24 -0.46 -24.20 22.40
C GLU A 24 -1.74 -25.02 22.21
N VAL A 25 -1.86 -26.14 22.92
CA VAL A 25 -3.04 -27.00 22.91
C VAL A 25 -3.37 -27.38 24.34
N ASN A 26 -4.57 -26.99 24.80
CA ASN A 26 -5.12 -27.33 26.11
C ASN A 26 -6.37 -28.19 25.93
N ASP A 27 -6.97 -28.66 27.03
CA ASP A 27 -8.15 -29.55 26.97
C ASP A 27 -9.36 -28.92 26.28
N GLU A 28 -9.58 -27.62 26.51
CA GLU A 28 -10.73 -26.86 26.00
C GLU A 28 -10.39 -26.00 24.78
N ASN A 29 -9.15 -25.49 24.70
CA ASN A 29 -8.76 -24.44 23.75
C ASN A 29 -7.49 -24.79 22.97
N VAL A 30 -7.37 -24.21 21.78
CA VAL A 30 -6.17 -24.23 20.95
C VAL A 30 -5.74 -22.79 20.69
N LYS A 31 -4.43 -22.53 20.71
CA LYS A 31 -3.87 -21.24 20.29
C LYS A 31 -3.06 -21.38 19.01
N PHE A 32 -3.33 -20.47 18.09
CA PHE A 32 -2.65 -20.34 16.81
C PHE A 32 -1.92 -19.02 16.75
N PHE A 33 -0.70 -19.02 16.24
CA PHE A 33 -0.03 -17.79 15.86
C PHE A 33 -0.28 -17.52 14.37
N THR A 34 -0.83 -16.35 14.06
CA THR A 34 -1.06 -15.82 12.72
C THR A 34 -0.27 -14.53 12.52
N ILE A 35 0.17 -14.26 11.29
CA ILE A 35 0.88 -13.00 11.00
C ILE A 35 -0.08 -11.81 11.13
N GLU A 36 -1.33 -11.93 10.68
CA GLU A 36 -2.30 -10.85 10.74
C GLU A 36 -2.75 -10.55 12.19
N HIS A 37 -3.25 -11.56 12.90
CA HIS A 37 -3.91 -11.37 14.19
C HIS A 37 -3.01 -11.62 15.40
N GLY A 38 -1.78 -12.13 15.20
CA GLY A 38 -0.94 -12.56 16.32
C GLY A 38 -1.48 -13.85 16.93
N LEU A 39 -1.57 -13.91 18.26
CA LEU A 39 -2.09 -15.08 18.96
C LEU A 39 -3.63 -15.09 18.91
N VAL A 40 -4.19 -16.12 18.30
CA VAL A 40 -5.64 -16.38 18.22
C VAL A 40 -5.95 -17.59 19.08
N GLU A 41 -6.86 -17.43 20.03
CA GLU A 41 -7.36 -18.51 20.88
C GLU A 41 -8.74 -18.94 20.38
N MET A 42 -8.93 -20.24 20.20
CA MET A 42 -10.18 -20.83 19.73
C MET A 42 -10.56 -22.03 20.59
N GLU A 43 -11.86 -22.27 20.73
CA GLU A 43 -12.36 -23.52 21.31
C GLU A 43 -11.95 -24.71 20.43
N ARG A 44 -11.65 -25.84 21.06
CA ARG A 44 -11.35 -27.07 20.35
C ARG A 44 -12.57 -27.52 19.53
N THR A 45 -12.34 -27.76 18.25
CA THR A 45 -13.31 -28.39 17.36
C THR A 45 -13.07 -29.90 17.31
N TYR A 46 -13.85 -30.61 16.48
CA TYR A 46 -13.65 -32.05 16.25
C TYR A 46 -12.32 -32.38 15.55
N GLU A 47 -11.69 -31.41 14.87
CA GLU A 47 -10.36 -31.61 14.29
C GLU A 47 -9.27 -31.46 15.36
N GLU A 48 -8.46 -32.50 15.56
CA GLU A 48 -7.33 -32.47 16.48
C GLU A 48 -6.23 -31.53 15.97
N ALA A 49 -6.04 -30.42 16.68
CA ALA A 49 -4.93 -29.51 16.44
C ALA A 49 -3.61 -30.11 16.98
N SER A 50 -2.56 -30.05 16.17
CA SER A 50 -1.22 -30.53 16.50
C SER A 50 -0.23 -29.38 16.53
N LEU A 51 0.60 -29.34 17.58
CA LEU A 51 1.65 -28.33 17.75
C LEU A 51 2.58 -28.28 16.52
N GLY A 52 2.94 -27.05 16.13
CA GLY A 52 3.83 -26.79 15.01
C GLY A 52 3.27 -27.09 13.62
N LYS A 53 1.97 -27.41 13.50
CA LYS A 53 1.28 -27.59 12.21
C LYS A 53 0.50 -26.34 11.81
N TYR A 54 0.35 -26.15 10.49
CA TYR A 54 -0.37 -25.02 9.91
C TYR A 54 -1.86 -25.30 9.76
N TYR A 55 -2.66 -24.26 9.96
CA TYR A 55 -4.12 -24.28 9.89
C TYR A 55 -4.62 -22.99 9.23
N ASP A 56 -5.68 -23.11 8.44
CA ASP A 56 -6.45 -21.98 7.96
C ASP A 56 -7.49 -21.61 9.03
N ILE A 57 -7.41 -20.39 9.57
CA ILE A 57 -8.29 -19.92 10.65
C ILE A 57 -9.54 -19.29 10.03
N LEU A 58 -10.70 -19.78 10.43
CA LEU A 58 -12.00 -19.27 10.04
C LEU A 58 -12.65 -18.58 11.24
N PRO A 59 -13.74 -17.80 11.07
CA PRO A 59 -14.36 -17.07 12.18
C PRO A 59 -14.70 -17.96 13.40
N ASP A 60 -15.19 -19.18 13.15
CA ASP A 60 -15.67 -20.08 14.20
C ASP A 60 -15.01 -21.48 14.16
N SER A 61 -13.98 -21.69 13.33
CA SER A 61 -13.32 -22.99 13.19
C SER A 61 -11.91 -22.86 12.61
N TYR A 62 -11.17 -23.97 12.55
CA TYR A 62 -9.86 -24.05 11.91
C TYR A 62 -9.79 -25.33 11.10
N GLU A 63 -9.07 -25.29 9.98
CA GLU A 63 -8.89 -26.43 9.07
C GLU A 63 -7.40 -26.70 8.85
N TYR A 64 -6.98 -27.98 8.89
CA TYR A 64 -5.58 -28.33 8.66
C TYR A 64 -5.11 -27.90 7.26
N SER A 65 -3.95 -27.26 7.22
CA SER A 65 -3.39 -26.68 6.00
C SER A 65 -2.02 -27.28 5.68
N ALA A 66 -1.98 -28.16 4.68
CA ALA A 66 -0.79 -28.96 4.36
C ALA A 66 0.35 -28.19 3.68
N ASP A 67 0.09 -27.00 3.14
CA ASP A 67 1.02 -26.31 2.25
C ASP A 67 2.24 -25.71 2.99
N PRO A 68 3.47 -26.19 2.82
CA PRO A 68 4.60 -25.64 3.56
C PRO A 68 4.87 -24.18 3.16
N ILE A 69 5.21 -23.32 4.14
CA ILE A 69 5.74 -21.98 3.86
C ILE A 69 7.24 -22.09 3.69
N SER A 70 7.73 -22.03 2.44
CA SER A 70 9.14 -22.30 2.08
C SER A 70 10.21 -21.46 2.83
N ARG A 71 9.81 -20.35 3.47
CA ARG A 71 10.69 -19.41 4.19
C ARG A 71 10.44 -19.37 5.70
N CYS A 72 9.55 -20.23 6.19
CA CYS A 72 9.16 -20.35 7.59
C CYS A 72 8.90 -21.83 7.88
N GLU A 73 9.93 -22.52 8.36
CA GLU A 73 9.80 -23.93 8.76
C GLU A 73 9.39 -23.98 10.23
N VAL A 74 8.28 -24.65 10.53
CA VAL A 74 7.74 -24.79 11.89
C VAL A 74 7.71 -26.27 12.24
N TRP A 75 8.14 -26.61 13.46
CA TRP A 75 8.08 -27.97 13.98
C TRP A 75 7.88 -27.97 15.49
N GLU A 76 7.50 -29.13 16.01
CA GLU A 76 7.44 -29.41 17.43
C GLU A 76 8.62 -30.31 17.83
N GLU A 77 9.21 -30.02 18.99
CA GLU A 77 10.25 -30.82 19.61
C GLU A 77 10.07 -30.79 21.14
N ASN A 78 9.75 -31.94 21.75
CA ASN A 78 9.52 -32.11 23.19
C ASN A 78 8.40 -31.24 23.78
N GLY A 79 7.29 -31.10 23.06
CA GLY A 79 6.14 -30.28 23.44
C GLY A 79 6.34 -28.78 23.20
N GLU A 80 7.47 -28.38 22.60
CA GLU A 80 7.79 -26.98 22.34
C GLU A 80 7.79 -26.69 20.84
N VAL A 81 7.26 -25.54 20.45
CA VAL A 81 7.20 -25.13 19.04
C VAL A 81 8.40 -24.29 18.66
N PHE A 82 9.11 -24.72 17.63
CA PHE A 82 10.26 -24.06 17.06
C PHE A 82 9.98 -23.58 15.64
N VAL A 83 10.63 -22.48 15.28
CA VAL A 83 10.54 -21.87 13.97
C VAL A 83 11.91 -21.55 13.44
N LYS A 84 12.20 -21.96 12.20
CA LYS A 84 13.38 -21.55 11.45
C LYS A 84 12.97 -20.58 10.37
N THR A 85 13.48 -19.36 10.47
CA THR A 85 13.13 -18.28 9.54
C THR A 85 14.23 -17.21 9.52
N TYR A 86 13.96 -16.09 8.85
CA TYR A 86 14.87 -14.96 8.73
C TYR A 86 14.51 -13.85 9.71
N ALA A 87 15.53 -13.11 10.13
CA ALA A 87 15.41 -11.92 10.95
C ALA A 87 16.36 -10.83 10.47
N ILE A 88 16.11 -9.60 10.95
CA ILE A 88 16.90 -8.41 10.68
C ILE A 88 16.83 -7.48 11.89
N HIS A 89 17.91 -6.72 12.11
CA HIS A 89 17.96 -5.63 13.09
C HIS A 89 18.39 -4.33 12.39
N PRO A 90 18.01 -3.15 12.92
CA PRO A 90 18.17 -1.89 12.21
C PRO A 90 19.65 -1.48 12.08
N ASN A 91 19.98 -0.84 10.95
CA ASN A 91 21.19 -0.04 10.88
C ASN A 91 20.94 1.32 11.56
N VAL A 92 21.22 1.38 12.86
CA VAL A 92 20.97 2.57 13.69
C VAL A 92 21.70 3.83 13.19
N LEU A 93 22.79 3.69 12.43
CA LEU A 93 23.53 4.83 11.87
C LEU A 93 22.81 5.47 10.68
N GLN A 94 21.91 4.74 10.03
CA GLN A 94 21.12 5.24 8.90
C GLN A 94 19.73 5.76 9.32
N LEU A 95 19.34 5.57 10.58
CA LEU A 95 18.05 6.03 11.11
C LEU A 95 18.16 7.43 11.75
N PRO A 96 17.08 8.24 11.69
CA PRO A 96 16.97 9.46 12.49
C PRO A 96 17.15 9.16 13.99
N LYS A 97 17.73 10.09 14.75
CA LYS A 97 18.08 9.89 16.17
C LYS A 97 16.96 9.30 17.03
N GLU A 98 15.74 9.84 16.91
CA GLU A 98 14.58 9.36 17.67
C GLU A 98 14.21 7.90 17.32
N MET A 99 14.25 7.55 16.04
CA MET A 99 14.00 6.18 15.59
C MET A 99 15.14 5.24 16.00
N ALA A 100 16.40 5.69 15.86
CA ALA A 100 17.57 4.92 16.27
C ALA A 100 17.52 4.58 17.76
N LYS A 101 17.01 5.48 18.62
CA LYS A 101 16.77 5.22 20.04
C LYS A 101 15.66 4.19 20.27
N ARG A 102 14.51 4.34 19.60
CA ARG A 102 13.34 3.45 19.74
C ARG A 102 13.59 2.02 19.25
N PHE A 103 14.27 1.88 18.12
CA PHE A 103 14.49 0.58 17.48
C PHE A 103 15.86 -0.04 17.83
N ARG A 104 16.66 0.61 18.70
CA ARG A 104 17.92 0.04 19.17
C ARG A 104 17.65 -1.32 19.79
N TYR A 105 18.43 -2.33 19.41
CA TYR A 105 18.31 -3.72 19.88
C TYR A 105 17.02 -4.45 19.51
N ARG A 106 16.18 -3.89 18.62
CA ARG A 106 15.02 -4.62 18.11
C ARG A 106 15.45 -5.59 17.02
N VAL A 107 14.97 -6.82 17.11
CA VAL A 107 15.11 -7.85 16.07
C VAL A 107 13.72 -8.18 15.53
N TRP A 108 13.57 -8.15 14.21
CA TRP A 108 12.28 -8.32 13.55
C TRP A 108 12.34 -9.41 12.47
N SER A 109 11.25 -10.16 12.36
CA SER A 109 10.98 -11.10 11.29
C SER A 109 9.62 -10.80 10.65
N PRO A 110 9.48 -10.87 9.32
CA PRO A 110 8.16 -10.75 8.68
C PRO A 110 7.22 -11.89 9.04
N PHE A 111 7.75 -13.02 9.49
CA PHE A 111 6.94 -14.19 9.87
C PHE A 111 6.64 -14.25 11.36
N LEU A 112 7.48 -13.67 12.23
CA LEU A 112 7.35 -13.77 13.69
C LEU A 112 7.15 -12.42 14.39
N LYS A 113 7.16 -11.31 13.63
CA LYS A 113 7.17 -9.93 14.14
C LYS A 113 8.41 -9.70 15.01
N TYR A 114 8.28 -9.03 16.16
CA TYR A 114 9.41 -8.84 17.06
C TYR A 114 9.80 -10.10 17.79
N LEU A 115 11.11 -10.25 17.92
CA LEU A 115 11.75 -11.36 18.56
C LEU A 115 12.44 -10.90 19.84
N ASN A 116 12.36 -11.73 20.87
CA ASN A 116 13.20 -11.61 22.05
C ASN A 116 14.60 -12.15 21.72
N ASP A 117 15.65 -11.38 21.96
CA ASP A 117 17.05 -11.79 21.78
C ASP A 117 17.83 -11.55 23.08
N PRO A 118 17.51 -12.29 24.16
CA PRO A 118 18.00 -11.97 25.52
C PRO A 118 19.50 -12.16 25.68
N GLU A 119 20.10 -13.05 24.88
CA GLU A 119 21.54 -13.33 24.85
C GLU A 119 22.26 -12.54 23.74
N GLU A 120 21.58 -11.59 23.08
CA GLU A 120 22.10 -10.79 21.96
C GLU A 120 22.72 -11.63 20.82
N LYS A 121 22.26 -12.89 20.66
CA LYS A 121 22.79 -13.86 19.69
C LYS A 121 22.74 -13.31 18.28
N PHE A 122 21.65 -12.64 17.91
CA PHE A 122 21.51 -12.09 16.57
C PHE A 122 22.33 -10.82 16.40
N ILE A 123 22.19 -9.88 17.34
CA ILE A 123 22.78 -8.54 17.23
C ILE A 123 24.31 -8.58 17.26
N ASP A 124 24.91 -9.51 18.01
CA ASP A 124 26.36 -9.66 18.09
C ASP A 124 26.98 -10.31 16.84
N ASN A 125 26.19 -11.05 16.07
CA ASN A 125 26.69 -11.82 14.92
C ASN A 125 26.35 -11.21 13.56
N PHE A 126 25.38 -10.30 13.49
CA PHE A 126 24.96 -9.65 12.24
C PHE A 126 25.13 -8.12 12.34
N LEU A 127 25.57 -7.50 11.24
CA LEU A 127 25.64 -6.04 11.13
C LEU A 127 24.25 -5.45 10.86
N GLY A 128 24.01 -4.24 11.35
CA GLY A 128 22.74 -3.53 11.15
C GLY A 128 22.30 -3.50 9.68
N GLY A 129 21.07 -3.92 9.42
CA GLY A 129 20.51 -4.05 8.07
C GLY A 129 20.84 -5.36 7.34
N THR A 130 21.58 -6.27 7.98
CA THR A 130 21.88 -7.60 7.43
C THR A 130 20.77 -8.58 7.80
N VAL A 131 20.30 -9.34 6.81
CA VAL A 131 19.37 -10.44 7.02
C VAL A 131 20.17 -11.67 7.45
N GLY A 132 19.77 -12.27 8.57
CA GLY A 132 20.32 -13.53 9.09
C GLY A 132 19.22 -14.57 9.24
N GLN A 133 19.59 -15.85 9.24
CA GLN A 133 18.66 -16.94 9.52
C GLN A 133 18.77 -17.36 10.99
N ILE A 134 17.63 -17.67 11.60
CA ILE A 134 17.51 -17.92 13.05
C ILE A 134 16.72 -19.21 13.31
N LYS A 135 16.93 -19.80 14.49
CA LYS A 135 15.99 -20.72 15.15
C LYS A 135 15.37 -19.95 16.32
N ALA A 136 14.05 -19.83 16.31
CA ALA A 136 13.28 -19.22 17.38
C ALA A 136 12.37 -20.27 18.04
N LYS A 137 12.03 -20.04 19.30
CA LYS A 137 11.13 -20.87 20.09
C LYS A 137 9.92 -20.03 20.51
N TYR A 138 8.72 -20.63 20.50
CA TYR A 138 7.55 -20.01 21.11
C TYR A 138 7.77 -19.90 22.62
N HIS A 139 7.94 -18.66 23.10
CA HIS A 139 8.17 -18.34 24.49
C HIS A 139 7.65 -16.91 24.76
N PRO A 140 6.33 -16.76 24.97
CA PRO A 140 5.72 -15.45 25.19
C PRO A 140 6.37 -14.71 26.36
N SER A 141 6.94 -13.54 26.07
CA SER A 141 7.58 -12.68 27.05
C SER A 141 7.37 -11.21 26.69
N GLY A 142 6.64 -10.49 27.56
CA GLY A 142 6.28 -9.09 27.31
C GLY A 142 5.49 -8.93 26.01
N SER A 143 6.04 -8.18 25.05
CA SER A 143 5.41 -7.92 23.75
C SER A 143 5.89 -8.85 22.62
N SER A 144 6.79 -9.80 22.89
CA SER A 144 7.29 -10.74 21.89
C SER A 144 6.79 -12.15 22.20
N LEU A 145 6.40 -12.90 21.17
CA LEU A 145 5.89 -14.26 21.31
C LEU A 145 6.98 -15.33 21.11
N PHE A 146 8.09 -14.93 20.49
CA PHE A 146 9.16 -15.84 20.09
C PHE A 146 10.51 -15.34 20.57
N GLU A 147 11.35 -16.27 21.02
CA GLU A 147 12.69 -16.02 21.50
C GLU A 147 13.73 -16.68 20.58
N ILE A 148 14.81 -15.95 20.26
CA ILE A 148 15.91 -16.47 19.47
C ILE A 148 16.74 -17.42 20.34
N VAL A 149 16.75 -18.70 19.96
CA VAL A 149 17.53 -19.73 20.66
C VAL A 149 18.84 -20.05 19.95
N ASP A 150 18.90 -19.87 18.62
CA ASP A 150 20.11 -20.10 17.81
C ASP A 150 20.12 -19.27 16.51
N ILE A 151 21.30 -19.15 15.90
CA ILE A 151 21.52 -18.46 14.63
C ILE A 151 22.27 -19.34 13.63
N TYR A 152 21.93 -19.19 12.35
CA TYR A 152 22.65 -19.87 11.27
C TYR A 152 23.58 -18.86 10.59
N LYS A 153 24.90 -19.10 10.67
CA LYS A 153 25.94 -18.21 10.12
C LYS A 153 26.10 -18.30 8.60
N GLU A 154 25.25 -19.07 7.94
CA GLU A 154 25.27 -19.19 6.49
C GLU A 154 24.88 -17.88 5.82
N LYS A 155 25.51 -17.60 4.67
CA LYS A 155 25.25 -16.37 3.93
C LYS A 155 23.88 -16.45 3.28
N VAL A 156 22.92 -15.67 3.79
CA VAL A 156 21.60 -15.55 3.18
C VAL A 156 21.73 -14.94 1.77
N PRO A 157 21.20 -15.57 0.71
CA PRO A 157 21.22 -15.01 -0.63
C PRO A 157 20.49 -13.65 -0.65
N ARG A 158 21.09 -12.63 -1.27
CA ARG A 158 20.44 -11.31 -1.43
C ARG A 158 19.22 -11.35 -2.35
N MET A 159 19.17 -12.29 -3.30
CA MET A 159 18.02 -12.43 -4.18
C MET A 159 16.83 -13.03 -3.42
N GLY A 160 15.69 -12.36 -3.49
CA GLY A 160 14.43 -12.85 -2.92
C GLY A 160 14.12 -12.35 -1.51
N THR A 161 15.04 -11.68 -0.81
CA THR A 161 14.83 -11.16 0.57
C THR A 161 14.34 -9.72 0.64
N GLY A 162 13.92 -9.10 -0.48
CA GLY A 162 13.44 -7.70 -0.48
C GLY A 162 12.25 -7.45 0.43
N PHE A 163 11.43 -8.48 0.68
CA PHE A 163 10.32 -8.44 1.65
C PHE A 163 10.80 -8.30 3.10
N MET A 164 12.01 -8.77 3.44
CA MET A 164 12.62 -8.60 4.78
C MET A 164 12.91 -7.14 5.11
N LEU A 165 13.00 -6.28 4.10
CA LEU A 165 13.26 -4.86 4.30
C LEU A 165 11.99 -4.07 4.64
N ALA A 166 10.81 -4.70 4.59
CA ALA A 166 9.52 -4.11 5.00
C ALA A 166 9.36 -4.02 6.53
N THR A 167 10.45 -3.73 7.23
CA THR A 167 10.49 -3.62 8.70
C THR A 167 9.71 -2.39 9.19
N PRO A 168 9.26 -2.36 10.46
CA PRO A 168 8.59 -1.18 11.02
C PRO A 168 9.42 0.10 10.88
N TRP A 169 10.73 0.06 11.12
CA TRP A 169 11.59 1.24 10.99
C TRP A 169 11.83 1.67 9.54
N THR A 170 11.95 0.73 8.59
CA THR A 170 12.05 1.08 7.17
C THR A 170 10.74 1.72 6.72
N MET A 171 9.60 1.14 7.08
CA MET A 171 8.28 1.64 6.70
C MET A 171 8.01 3.02 7.31
N GLU A 172 8.30 3.22 8.60
CA GLU A 172 8.16 4.52 9.26
C GLU A 172 9.05 5.58 8.58
N PHE A 173 10.31 5.24 8.28
CA PHE A 173 11.23 6.13 7.59
C PHE A 173 10.73 6.47 6.18
N VAL A 174 10.26 5.48 5.43
CA VAL A 174 9.69 5.66 4.09
C VAL A 174 8.50 6.60 4.15
N TYR A 175 7.50 6.32 4.99
CA TYR A 175 6.29 7.14 5.09
C TYR A 175 6.59 8.60 5.44
N LYS A 176 7.53 8.84 6.38
CA LYS A 176 7.99 10.18 6.74
C LYS A 176 8.66 10.94 5.59
N ASN A 177 9.17 10.23 4.58
CA ASN A 177 9.93 10.79 3.46
C ASN A 177 9.24 10.65 2.09
N VAL A 178 7.98 10.19 2.03
CA VAL A 178 7.25 10.02 0.75
C VAL A 178 7.14 11.36 0.02
N LYS A 179 6.82 12.45 0.72
CA LYS A 179 6.76 13.79 0.12
C LYS A 179 8.06 14.15 -0.59
N SER A 180 9.19 14.00 0.09
CA SER A 180 10.51 14.28 -0.48
C SER A 180 10.80 13.41 -1.70
N THR A 181 10.38 12.14 -1.66
CA THR A 181 10.55 11.19 -2.77
C THR A 181 9.68 11.57 -3.98
N CYS A 182 8.41 11.90 -3.75
CA CYS A 182 7.47 12.32 -4.79
C CYS A 182 7.84 13.68 -5.40
N LEU A 183 8.58 14.51 -4.66
CA LEU A 183 9.01 15.83 -5.06
C LEU A 183 10.51 15.91 -5.43
N ALA A 184 11.26 14.80 -5.44
CA ALA A 184 12.72 14.85 -5.61
C ALA A 184 13.14 15.43 -6.98
N ASP A 185 12.31 15.26 -8.01
CA ASP A 185 12.60 15.63 -9.39
C ASP A 185 11.64 16.70 -9.93
N GLN A 186 11.50 17.81 -9.19
CA GLN A 186 10.53 18.88 -9.52
C GLN A 186 10.74 19.47 -10.92
N GLN A 187 11.99 19.52 -11.38
CA GLN A 187 12.34 20.12 -12.67
C GLN A 187 12.02 19.18 -13.84
N ASN A 188 12.07 17.86 -13.63
CA ASN A 188 11.85 16.85 -14.66
C ASN A 188 10.54 16.06 -14.49
N SER A 189 9.52 16.69 -13.92
CA SER A 189 8.18 16.11 -13.78
C SER A 189 7.15 17.00 -14.47
N LEU A 190 6.28 16.43 -15.32
CA LEU A 190 5.18 17.19 -15.94
C LEU A 190 4.10 17.58 -14.93
N ALA A 191 4.02 16.86 -13.80
CA ALA A 191 3.07 17.19 -12.75
C ALA A 191 3.38 18.54 -12.10
N ILE A 192 4.67 18.91 -12.04
CA ILE A 192 5.16 20.13 -11.38
C ILE A 192 5.61 21.16 -12.42
N ASN A 193 6.48 20.75 -13.35
CA ASN A 193 6.94 21.58 -14.46
C ASN A 193 6.19 21.21 -15.75
N LYS A 194 5.10 21.94 -16.04
CA LYS A 194 4.29 21.72 -17.26
C LYS A 194 5.05 21.95 -18.58
N ASP A 195 6.23 22.57 -18.53
CA ASP A 195 7.11 22.77 -19.70
C ASP A 195 8.13 21.64 -19.87
N TYR A 196 8.27 20.75 -18.89
CA TYR A 196 9.21 19.64 -18.91
C TYR A 196 9.10 18.80 -20.20
N LYS A 197 10.25 18.42 -20.74
CA LYS A 197 10.36 17.56 -21.92
C LYS A 197 10.68 16.13 -21.49
N ALA A 198 9.65 15.34 -21.25
CA ALA A 198 9.78 13.92 -21.00
C ALA A 198 10.30 13.19 -22.26
N SER A 199 11.14 12.18 -22.04
CA SER A 199 11.62 11.29 -23.09
C SER A 199 10.47 10.48 -23.67
N ASP A 200 10.44 10.34 -25.00
CA ASP A 200 9.52 9.44 -25.71
C ASP A 200 10.02 7.98 -25.75
N GLN A 201 11.26 7.73 -25.31
CA GLN A 201 11.85 6.40 -25.22
C GLN A 201 11.47 5.65 -23.94
N ASP A 202 11.08 6.37 -22.90
CA ASP A 202 10.79 5.76 -21.59
C ASP A 202 9.35 5.26 -21.52
N ARG A 203 9.18 4.00 -21.09
CA ARG A 203 7.85 3.49 -20.70
C ARG A 203 7.44 4.09 -19.37
N GLN A 204 6.19 4.52 -19.31
CA GLN A 204 5.58 5.18 -18.18
C GLN A 204 4.47 4.31 -17.62
N LEU A 205 4.23 4.44 -16.32
CA LEU A 205 3.16 3.75 -15.62
C LEU A 205 2.13 4.76 -15.13
N GLY A 206 0.86 4.42 -15.24
CA GLY A 206 -0.22 5.23 -14.72
C GLY A 206 -1.52 4.45 -14.61
N ILE A 207 -2.51 5.09 -14.02
CA ILE A 207 -3.85 4.55 -13.86
C ILE A 207 -4.85 5.39 -14.66
N VAL A 208 -5.78 4.73 -15.33
CA VAL A 208 -6.89 5.41 -16.02
C VAL A 208 -7.87 5.97 -14.99
N ILE A 209 -7.90 7.29 -14.85
CA ILE A 209 -8.78 8.01 -13.90
C ILE A 209 -10.11 8.42 -14.51
N GLU A 210 -10.17 8.53 -15.84
CA GLU A 210 -11.38 8.78 -16.62
C GLU A 210 -11.32 7.90 -17.87
N ALA A 211 -12.32 7.05 -18.06
CA ALA A 211 -12.40 6.20 -19.25
C ALA A 211 -12.87 7.00 -20.47
N GLU A 212 -13.84 7.90 -20.28
CA GLU A 212 -14.44 8.69 -21.33
C GLU A 212 -14.71 10.12 -20.85
N TYR A 213 -13.93 11.08 -21.33
CA TYR A 213 -14.05 12.50 -20.98
C TYR A 213 -13.74 13.39 -22.18
N THR A 214 -14.29 14.60 -22.21
CA THR A 214 -14.10 15.57 -23.28
C THR A 214 -12.62 15.80 -23.60
N ASN A 215 -12.26 15.64 -24.87
CA ASN A 215 -10.89 15.83 -25.33
C ASN A 215 -10.48 17.29 -25.23
N LEU A 216 -9.65 17.61 -24.22
CA LEU A 216 -9.19 18.98 -23.98
C LEU A 216 -8.37 19.60 -25.13
N ALA A 217 -7.97 18.82 -26.14
CA ALA A 217 -7.34 19.38 -27.34
C ALA A 217 -8.34 19.88 -28.39
N THR A 218 -9.65 19.86 -28.12
CA THR A 218 -10.64 20.57 -28.94
C THR A 218 -10.28 22.05 -28.97
N THR A 219 -10.19 22.66 -30.15
CA THR A 219 -10.05 24.12 -30.28
C THR A 219 -11.31 24.69 -30.91
N SER A 220 -11.87 25.75 -30.32
CA SER A 220 -13.06 26.47 -30.81
C SER A 220 -12.91 27.05 -32.22
N SER A 221 -11.69 27.09 -32.76
CA SER A 221 -11.37 27.52 -34.12
C SER A 221 -11.55 26.45 -35.19
N TRP A 222 -11.77 25.18 -34.84
CA TRP A 222 -12.01 24.13 -35.84
C TRP A 222 -13.47 24.15 -36.29
N ARG A 223 -13.69 24.53 -37.56
CA ARG A 223 -14.99 24.31 -38.23
C ARG A 223 -15.26 22.82 -38.49
N THR A 224 -14.21 22.03 -38.68
CA THR A 224 -14.27 20.57 -38.83
C THR A 224 -13.02 19.96 -38.16
N PRO A 225 -13.17 18.98 -37.25
CA PRO A 225 -12.02 18.35 -36.60
C PRO A 225 -11.11 17.60 -37.60
N PRO A 226 -9.80 17.48 -37.33
CA PRO A 226 -8.91 16.71 -38.20
C PRO A 226 -9.26 15.21 -38.21
N PRO A 227 -8.92 14.47 -39.28
CA PRO A 227 -9.13 13.02 -39.34
C PRO A 227 -8.52 12.29 -38.14
N GLY A 228 -9.26 11.35 -37.56
CA GLY A 228 -8.85 10.60 -36.35
C GLY A 228 -8.99 11.39 -35.04
N TYR A 229 -9.57 12.60 -35.07
CA TYR A 229 -9.98 13.30 -33.86
C TYR A 229 -11.14 12.57 -33.16
N LYS A 230 -11.11 12.58 -31.83
CA LYS A 230 -12.18 12.05 -30.99
C LYS A 230 -12.65 13.12 -30.02
N ASP A 231 -13.96 13.27 -29.90
CA ASP A 231 -14.60 14.21 -28.97
C ASP A 231 -14.40 13.79 -27.51
N THR A 232 -14.40 12.48 -27.26
CA THR A 232 -14.11 11.88 -25.95
C THR A 232 -12.87 11.00 -26.02
N ILE A 233 -12.09 11.00 -24.93
CA ILE A 233 -10.86 10.21 -24.76
C ILE A 233 -10.72 9.76 -23.32
N SER A 234 -9.78 8.84 -23.07
CA SER A 234 -9.41 8.43 -21.71
C SER A 234 -8.30 9.32 -21.13
N TYR A 235 -8.28 9.49 -19.82
CA TYR A 235 -7.22 10.21 -19.10
C TYR A 235 -6.50 9.28 -18.13
N ILE A 236 -5.17 9.30 -18.21
CA ILE A 236 -4.28 8.52 -17.35
C ILE A 236 -3.60 9.47 -16.38
N PHE A 237 -3.62 9.15 -15.10
CA PHE A 237 -2.77 9.80 -14.11
C PHE A 237 -1.49 9.00 -13.92
N SER A 238 -0.36 9.67 -13.97
CA SER A 238 0.96 9.14 -13.64
C SER A 238 1.62 10.09 -12.66
N ARG A 239 2.16 9.60 -11.54
CA ARG A 239 2.84 10.45 -10.56
C ARG A 239 3.91 11.36 -11.18
N ASN A 240 4.72 10.81 -12.09
CA ASN A 240 5.85 11.54 -12.69
C ASN A 240 5.39 12.48 -13.82
N LEU A 241 4.30 12.13 -14.51
CA LEU A 241 3.87 12.85 -15.70
C LEU A 241 2.58 13.65 -15.54
N GLY A 242 1.94 13.58 -14.38
CA GLY A 242 0.64 14.18 -14.15
C GLY A 242 -0.43 13.52 -15.01
N ILE A 243 -1.25 14.35 -15.64
CA ILE A 243 -2.40 13.91 -16.42
C ILE A 243 -2.05 13.81 -17.90
N ILE A 244 -2.19 12.61 -18.45
CA ILE A 244 -1.86 12.27 -19.83
C ILE A 244 -3.13 11.86 -20.57
N ARG A 245 -3.27 12.39 -21.79
CA ARG A 245 -4.37 12.07 -22.70
C ARG A 245 -4.12 10.75 -23.39
N TRP A 246 -5.14 9.90 -23.47
CA TRP A 246 -5.11 8.69 -24.28
C TRP A 246 -6.23 8.71 -25.32
N ALA A 247 -5.89 9.23 -26.50
CA ALA A 247 -6.75 9.15 -27.68
C ALA A 247 -6.62 7.73 -28.26
N HIS A 248 -7.56 6.87 -27.91
CA HIS A 248 -7.62 5.50 -28.43
C HIS A 248 -8.00 5.51 -29.90
N ASN A 249 -7.31 4.75 -30.73
CA ASN A 249 -7.90 4.25 -31.96
C ASN A 249 -8.63 2.98 -31.53
N ASP A 250 -9.95 2.97 -31.49
CA ASP A 250 -10.62 1.68 -31.34
C ASP A 250 -10.35 0.98 -32.67
N PRO A 251 -9.62 -0.15 -32.68
CA PRO A 251 -9.45 -0.87 -33.92
C PRO A 251 -10.85 -1.25 -34.41
N VAL A 252 -11.12 -1.01 -35.70
CA VAL A 252 -12.04 -1.90 -36.41
C VAL A 252 -11.51 -3.30 -36.14
N MET A 253 -12.40 -4.19 -35.69
CA MET A 253 -12.10 -5.58 -35.35
C MET A 253 -11.23 -6.24 -36.43
N ASP A 254 -9.91 -6.20 -36.27
CA ASP A 254 -9.01 -7.07 -37.03
C ASP A 254 -8.85 -8.34 -36.18
N GLU A 255 -9.65 -9.33 -36.57
CA GLU A 255 -9.59 -10.72 -36.13
C GLU A 255 -8.27 -11.35 -36.53
N VAL A 256 -7.15 -11.02 -35.88
CA VAL A 256 -5.98 -11.90 -35.85
C VAL A 256 -5.28 -11.78 -34.50
N HIS A 257 -5.55 -12.76 -33.64
CA HIS A 257 -4.76 -13.05 -32.45
C HIS A 257 -3.37 -13.60 -32.86
N PRO A 258 -2.27 -13.08 -32.28
CA PRO A 258 -1.12 -13.90 -31.97
C PRO A 258 -1.20 -14.30 -30.48
N GLU A 259 -0.92 -15.58 -30.24
CA GLU A 259 -1.06 -16.30 -28.98
C GLU A 259 -0.18 -15.76 -27.82
N GLY A 260 -0.61 -16.10 -26.59
CA GLY A 260 0.18 -16.04 -25.34
C GLY A 260 -0.22 -14.86 -24.45
N HIS A 261 -1.01 -15.00 -23.38
CA HIS A 261 -0.89 -15.98 -22.30
C HIS A 261 -2.27 -16.46 -21.82
N TYR A 262 -2.50 -17.76 -21.93
CA TYR A 262 -3.59 -18.49 -21.28
C TYR A 262 -3.31 -18.58 -19.76
N ASN A 263 -4.21 -18.05 -18.93
CA ASN A 263 -4.38 -18.58 -17.58
C ASN A 263 -5.20 -19.86 -17.71
N GLN A 264 -4.60 -21.01 -17.38
CA GLN A 264 -5.18 -22.34 -17.64
C GLN A 264 -6.41 -22.73 -16.81
N ASN A 265 -7.01 -21.83 -16.00
CA ASN A 265 -8.07 -22.22 -15.05
C ASN A 265 -9.39 -21.43 -15.15
N GLN A 266 -9.79 -20.89 -16.31
CA GLN A 266 -11.12 -20.29 -16.46
C GLN A 266 -11.87 -20.84 -17.67
N GLY A 267 -13.09 -21.32 -17.43
CA GLY A 267 -13.94 -21.99 -18.41
C GLY A 267 -14.34 -21.13 -19.62
N PRO A 268 -14.98 -21.73 -20.65
CA PRO A 268 -15.03 -21.21 -22.02
C PRO A 268 -15.81 -19.91 -22.25
N ASN A 269 -16.42 -19.33 -21.21
CA ASN A 269 -17.36 -18.21 -21.31
C ASN A 269 -16.86 -16.89 -20.72
N HIS A 270 -15.60 -16.78 -20.28
CA HIS A 270 -15.06 -15.52 -19.77
C HIS A 270 -14.53 -14.65 -20.92
N ARG A 271 -15.39 -13.79 -21.50
CA ARG A 271 -14.93 -12.71 -22.39
C ARG A 271 -13.96 -11.81 -21.61
N VAL A 272 -12.70 -11.79 -22.03
CA VAL A 272 -11.64 -10.97 -21.42
C VAL A 272 -12.03 -9.50 -21.50
N GLN A 273 -12.42 -8.91 -20.37
CA GLN A 273 -12.63 -7.47 -20.23
C GLN A 273 -11.27 -6.77 -20.27
N ASN A 274 -10.89 -6.27 -21.45
CA ASN A 274 -9.59 -5.65 -21.70
C ASN A 274 -9.76 -4.14 -21.92
N THR A 275 -8.74 -3.37 -21.54
CA THR A 275 -8.59 -1.94 -21.86
C THR A 275 -8.78 -1.55 -23.34
N ARG A 276 -8.90 -2.48 -24.29
CA ARG A 276 -9.33 -2.17 -25.67
C ARG A 276 -10.71 -1.52 -25.73
N ASP A 277 -11.65 -1.93 -24.87
CA ASP A 277 -13.00 -1.38 -24.82
C ASP A 277 -13.09 -0.28 -23.75
N VAL A 278 -13.56 0.91 -24.14
CA VAL A 278 -13.60 2.13 -23.30
C VAL A 278 -14.27 1.86 -21.96
N LYS A 279 -15.39 1.13 -21.95
CA LYS A 279 -16.18 0.88 -20.73
C LYS A 279 -15.43 0.07 -19.66
N PHE A 280 -14.35 -0.63 -20.03
CA PHE A 280 -13.55 -1.45 -19.11
C PHE A 280 -12.20 -0.82 -18.74
N ARG A 281 -11.94 0.43 -19.16
CA ARG A 281 -10.65 1.09 -18.92
C ARG A 281 -10.51 1.72 -17.54
N LEU A 282 -11.61 2.21 -16.95
CA LEU A 282 -11.55 2.92 -15.68
C LEU A 282 -10.86 2.06 -14.62
N GLY A 283 -9.90 2.64 -13.89
CA GLY A 283 -9.17 1.93 -12.84
C GLY A 283 -8.13 0.92 -13.34
N LYS A 284 -7.95 0.76 -14.65
CA LYS A 284 -6.90 -0.11 -15.16
C LYS A 284 -5.54 0.57 -15.06
N TRP A 285 -4.56 -0.19 -14.59
CA TRP A 285 -3.16 0.20 -14.62
C TRP A 285 -2.60 -0.08 -16.01
N VAL A 286 -1.90 0.90 -16.57
CA VAL A 286 -1.38 0.83 -17.93
C VAL A 286 0.07 1.29 -17.99
N ALA A 287 0.86 0.58 -18.80
CA ALA A 287 2.17 1.00 -19.22
C ALA A 287 2.11 1.58 -20.63
N PHE A 288 2.66 2.76 -20.86
CA PHE A 288 2.53 3.49 -22.12
C PHE A 288 3.81 4.23 -22.50
N GLY A 289 4.00 4.45 -23.80
CA GLY A 289 4.98 5.39 -24.33
C GLY A 289 4.36 6.78 -24.55
N LEU A 290 5.20 7.80 -24.63
CA LEU A 290 4.75 9.16 -24.93
C LEU A 290 4.84 9.46 -26.42
N ASN A 291 3.71 9.85 -27.01
CA ASN A 291 3.67 10.44 -28.34
C ASN A 291 3.60 11.97 -28.20
N MET A 292 4.66 12.66 -28.62
CA MET A 292 4.66 14.12 -28.70
C MET A 292 4.07 14.57 -30.04
N LYS A 293 3.05 15.43 -30.02
CA LYS A 293 2.55 16.03 -31.27
C LYS A 293 3.56 17.05 -31.77
N LYS A 294 3.98 16.94 -33.04
CA LYS A 294 4.75 17.97 -33.78
C LYS A 294 3.95 19.26 -34.04
N ARG A 295 3.10 19.70 -33.11
CA ARG A 295 2.52 21.05 -33.19
C ARG A 295 3.58 22.05 -32.78
N ASP A 296 3.55 23.22 -33.41
CA ASP A 296 4.44 24.32 -33.06
C ASP A 296 4.20 24.69 -31.59
N MET A 297 5.10 24.25 -30.71
CA MET A 297 4.95 24.33 -29.24
C MET A 297 4.72 25.77 -28.76
N LYS A 298 5.09 26.75 -29.58
CA LYS A 298 4.88 28.19 -29.35
C LYS A 298 3.41 28.59 -29.23
N THR A 299 2.48 27.76 -29.69
CA THR A 299 1.03 28.06 -29.70
C THR A 299 0.24 27.48 -28.53
N ILE A 300 0.81 26.54 -27.76
CA ILE A 300 0.11 25.92 -26.62
C ILE A 300 0.31 26.78 -25.38
N THR A 301 -0.65 27.66 -25.11
CA THR A 301 -0.69 28.52 -23.93
C THR A 301 -1.78 28.06 -22.95
N GLY A 302 -1.72 28.56 -21.71
CA GLY A 302 -2.75 28.32 -20.71
C GLY A 302 -2.49 27.17 -19.73
N PRO A 303 -3.41 26.98 -18.77
CA PRO A 303 -3.14 26.20 -17.55
C PRO A 303 -3.04 24.69 -17.78
N ASN A 304 -3.54 24.20 -18.92
CA ASN A 304 -3.55 22.78 -19.33
C ASN A 304 -2.42 22.42 -20.31
N ARG A 305 -1.48 23.32 -20.59
CA ARG A 305 -0.43 23.10 -21.62
C ARG A 305 0.35 21.80 -21.47
N GLY A 306 0.64 21.36 -20.24
CA GLY A 306 1.30 20.08 -19.98
C GLY A 306 0.50 18.87 -20.47
N ILE A 307 -0.81 18.86 -20.23
CA ILE A 307 -1.75 17.82 -20.70
C ILE A 307 -1.82 17.78 -22.22
N LEU A 308 -1.74 18.95 -22.87
CA LEU A 308 -1.87 19.09 -24.32
C LEU A 308 -0.60 18.70 -25.09
N LYS A 309 0.54 18.62 -24.40
CA LYS A 309 1.85 18.34 -25.01
C LYS A 309 2.02 16.88 -25.41
N TYR A 310 1.55 15.95 -24.58
CA TYR A 310 1.69 14.52 -24.81
C TYR A 310 0.36 13.80 -24.96
N THR A 311 0.43 12.67 -25.65
CA THR A 311 -0.61 11.65 -25.69
C THR A 311 0.02 10.31 -25.41
N ALA A 312 -0.65 9.43 -24.66
CA ALA A 312 -0.22 8.06 -24.47
C ALA A 312 -0.34 7.28 -25.79
N GLY A 313 0.69 6.50 -26.11
CA GLY A 313 0.73 5.55 -27.20
C GLY A 313 1.29 4.21 -26.74
N LYS A 314 1.12 3.16 -27.55
CA LYS A 314 1.56 1.79 -27.20
C LYS A 314 1.13 1.41 -25.78
N VAL A 315 -0.14 1.65 -25.49
CA VAL A 315 -0.72 1.44 -24.15
C VAL A 315 -0.99 -0.05 -23.97
N GLU A 316 -0.48 -0.61 -22.88
CA GLU A 316 -0.66 -2.01 -22.50
C GLU A 316 -1.17 -2.05 -21.06
N GLU A 317 -2.18 -2.88 -20.80
CA GLU A 317 -2.63 -3.17 -19.45
C GLU A 317 -1.53 -3.91 -18.68
N VAL A 318 -1.35 -3.54 -17.41
CA VAL A 318 -0.37 -4.19 -16.52
C VAL A 318 -1.03 -4.56 -15.20
N ALA A 319 -0.32 -5.36 -14.40
CA ALA A 319 -0.75 -5.73 -13.07
C ALA A 319 -1.09 -4.49 -12.22
N ASN A 320 -2.15 -4.63 -11.41
CA ASN A 320 -2.58 -3.57 -10.51
C ASN A 320 -1.45 -3.21 -9.53
N GLN A 321 -1.14 -1.92 -9.43
CA GLN A 321 -0.16 -1.45 -8.45
C GLN A 321 -0.78 -1.24 -7.07
N LYS A 322 -2.10 -1.05 -7.04
CA LYS A 322 -2.92 -0.89 -5.84
C LYS A 322 -4.23 -1.65 -6.00
N VAL A 323 -4.83 -2.05 -4.88
CA VAL A 323 -6.21 -2.55 -4.87
C VAL A 323 -7.10 -1.47 -5.44
N THR A 324 -7.76 -1.80 -6.54
CA THR A 324 -8.53 -0.85 -7.35
C THR A 324 -9.95 -1.39 -7.52
N ARG A 325 -10.94 -0.54 -7.30
CA ARG A 325 -12.37 -0.87 -7.41
C ARG A 325 -13.06 0.20 -8.24
N THR A 326 -14.04 -0.20 -9.03
CA THR A 326 -14.90 0.72 -9.78
C THR A 326 -16.34 0.52 -9.34
N ASP A 327 -16.90 1.53 -8.69
CA ASP A 327 -18.29 1.52 -8.22
C ASP A 327 -19.03 2.71 -8.85
N GLY A 328 -20.15 2.44 -9.54
CA GLY A 328 -20.96 3.47 -10.19
C GLY A 328 -20.21 4.37 -11.18
N GLY A 329 -19.14 3.88 -11.82
CA GLY A 329 -18.29 4.68 -12.71
C GLY A 329 -17.28 5.58 -11.97
N VAL A 330 -17.10 5.39 -10.67
CA VAL A 330 -16.10 6.10 -9.86
C VAL A 330 -14.96 5.16 -9.51
N LEU A 331 -13.74 5.63 -9.72
CA LEU A 331 -12.52 4.94 -9.33
C LEU A 331 -12.27 5.08 -7.83
N GLU A 332 -12.20 3.95 -7.13
CA GLU A 332 -11.71 3.83 -5.76
C GLU A 332 -10.37 3.08 -5.70
N MET A 333 -9.42 3.55 -4.88
CA MET A 333 -8.13 2.88 -4.65
C MET A 333 -7.68 2.95 -3.21
N ASP A 334 -6.98 1.91 -2.76
CA ASP A 334 -6.43 1.88 -1.40
C ASP A 334 -5.10 2.63 -1.29
N ALA A 335 -5.01 3.50 -0.29
CA ALA A 335 -3.80 4.22 0.07
C ALA A 335 -3.63 4.26 1.59
N SER A 336 -2.38 4.41 2.04
CA SER A 336 -2.06 4.44 3.46
C SER A 336 -1.06 5.54 3.78
N PHE A 337 -1.11 6.06 4.99
CA PHE A 337 -0.20 7.09 5.48
C PHE A 337 -0.02 7.00 6.99
N LEU A 338 1.06 7.62 7.49
CA LEU A 338 1.26 7.79 8.93
C LEU A 338 0.36 8.88 9.47
N PHE A 339 -0.33 8.60 10.57
CA PHE A 339 -1.11 9.57 11.30
C PHE A 339 -0.20 10.68 11.84
N ASP A 340 -0.51 11.92 11.47
CA ASP A 340 0.01 13.12 12.09
C ASP A 340 -1.18 13.98 12.54
N HIS A 341 -1.36 14.08 13.86
CA HIS A 341 -2.45 14.86 14.44
C HIS A 341 -2.43 16.31 13.95
N LYS A 342 -1.23 16.91 13.79
CA LYS A 342 -1.08 18.33 13.45
C LYS A 342 -1.47 18.64 12.01
N GLU A 343 -1.39 17.66 11.13
CA GLU A 343 -1.85 17.80 9.73
C GLU A 343 -3.38 17.87 9.66
N LEU A 344 -4.08 17.19 10.58
CA LEU A 344 -5.55 17.12 10.61
C LEU A 344 -6.18 18.28 11.38
N GLU A 345 -5.57 18.73 12.48
CA GLU A 345 -6.03 19.88 13.27
C GLU A 345 -4.94 20.44 14.20
N ASN A 346 -5.20 21.62 14.77
CA ASN A 346 -4.42 22.09 15.92
C ASN A 346 -4.71 21.18 17.14
N PRO A 347 -3.70 20.53 17.75
CA PRO A 347 -3.88 19.65 18.90
C PRO A 347 -4.60 20.29 20.11
N GLU A 348 -4.56 21.61 20.25
CA GLU A 348 -5.29 22.34 21.30
C GLU A 348 -6.82 22.21 21.15
N ASN A 349 -7.32 21.85 19.97
CA ASN A 349 -8.74 21.64 19.73
C ASN A 349 -9.26 20.30 20.26
N ALA A 350 -8.39 19.37 20.65
CA ALA A 350 -8.78 18.04 21.10
C ALA A 350 -9.68 18.04 22.37
N SER A 351 -9.64 19.12 23.16
CA SER A 351 -10.48 19.30 24.34
C SER A 351 -11.88 19.89 24.04
N LYS A 352 -12.12 20.35 22.82
CA LYS A 352 -13.39 20.98 22.41
C LYS A 352 -14.42 19.93 22.02
N ASP A 353 -15.69 20.32 22.09
CA ASP A 353 -16.78 19.50 21.57
C ASP A 353 -16.68 19.32 20.04
N TRP A 354 -17.22 18.22 19.52
CA TRP A 354 -17.13 17.87 18.10
C TRP A 354 -17.80 18.88 17.16
N THR A 355 -18.84 19.57 17.59
CA THR A 355 -19.53 20.56 16.75
C THR A 355 -18.60 21.73 16.46
N THR A 356 -17.97 22.24 17.51
CA THR A 356 -16.97 23.32 17.43
C THR A 356 -15.69 22.84 16.74
N ARG A 357 -15.17 21.67 17.15
CA ARG A 357 -13.91 21.10 16.65
C ARG A 357 -13.97 20.82 15.15
N PHE A 358 -15.10 20.31 14.63
CA PHE A 358 -15.26 20.03 13.21
C PHE A 358 -15.04 21.26 12.31
N ALA A 359 -15.47 22.44 12.76
CA ALA A 359 -15.28 23.70 12.03
C ALA A 359 -13.80 24.13 11.94
N TYR A 360 -12.97 23.65 12.88
CA TYR A 360 -11.54 23.94 12.97
C TYR A 360 -10.64 22.83 12.38
N LEU A 361 -11.22 21.75 11.87
CA LEU A 361 -10.45 20.73 11.13
C LEU A 361 -9.81 21.34 9.89
N SER A 362 -8.60 20.88 9.60
CA SER A 362 -7.82 21.34 8.47
C SER A 362 -8.55 21.08 7.15
N LYS A 363 -8.66 22.11 6.31
CA LYS A 363 -9.22 22.02 4.95
C LYS A 363 -8.15 21.78 3.89
N THR A 364 -6.89 21.72 4.32
CA THR A 364 -5.70 21.56 3.47
C THR A 364 -4.86 20.37 3.89
N ALA A 365 -5.39 19.55 4.82
CA ALA A 365 -4.76 18.31 5.24
C ALA A 365 -4.56 17.41 4.03
N HIS A 366 -3.41 16.77 3.96
CA HIS A 366 -3.07 15.89 2.85
C HIS A 366 -2.01 14.89 3.28
N PHE A 367 -1.88 13.81 2.52
CA PHE A 367 -0.72 12.94 2.58
C PHE A 367 -0.16 12.72 1.17
N TRP A 368 1.05 12.16 1.12
CA TRP A 368 1.71 11.81 -0.12
C TRP A 368 1.73 10.28 -0.27
N ASP A 369 1.35 9.81 -1.45
CA ASP A 369 1.35 8.41 -1.84
C ASP A 369 2.30 8.19 -3.03
N MET A 370 2.94 7.03 -3.08
CA MET A 370 3.98 6.70 -4.05
C MET A 370 3.46 6.52 -5.47
N GLU A 371 2.16 6.30 -5.67
CA GLU A 371 1.55 6.11 -6.98
C GLU A 371 0.55 7.23 -7.30
N LEU A 372 -0.16 7.74 -6.28
CA LEU A 372 -1.19 8.77 -6.44
C LEU A 372 -0.67 10.21 -6.27
N GLY A 373 0.54 10.38 -5.74
CA GLY A 373 1.08 11.70 -5.41
C GLY A 373 0.34 12.32 -4.22
N ARG A 374 0.00 13.60 -4.30
CA ARG A 374 -0.74 14.29 -3.24
C ARG A 374 -2.21 13.82 -3.19
N VAL A 375 -2.64 13.40 -2.00
CA VAL A 375 -4.02 13.01 -1.70
C VAL A 375 -4.59 13.90 -0.60
N GLU A 376 -5.68 14.60 -0.88
CA GLU A 376 -6.33 15.50 0.11
C GLU A 376 -7.09 14.70 1.18
N ILE A 377 -7.12 15.22 2.41
CA ILE A 377 -7.93 14.73 3.52
C ILE A 377 -8.92 15.84 3.90
N TYR A 378 -10.22 15.56 3.79
CA TYR A 378 -11.26 16.52 4.15
C TYR A 378 -11.80 16.28 5.57
N PRO A 379 -12.44 17.30 6.19
CA PRO A 379 -12.90 17.25 7.58
C PRO A 379 -13.70 16.01 7.98
N LEU A 380 -14.55 15.48 7.09
CA LEU A 380 -15.32 14.25 7.37
C LEU A 380 -14.42 13.04 7.64
N VAL A 381 -13.38 12.84 6.83
CA VAL A 381 -12.43 11.74 7.00
C VAL A 381 -11.50 12.02 8.18
N ALA A 382 -11.03 13.25 8.32
CA ALA A 382 -10.18 13.66 9.45
C ALA A 382 -10.89 13.42 10.80
N LYS A 383 -12.19 13.73 10.89
CA LYS A 383 -13.02 13.47 12.07
C LYS A 383 -13.01 11.99 12.44
N VAL A 384 -13.31 11.09 11.49
CA VAL A 384 -13.33 9.63 11.74
C VAL A 384 -11.98 9.15 12.26
N ILE A 385 -10.87 9.59 11.65
CA ILE A 385 -9.52 9.21 12.08
C ILE A 385 -9.27 9.62 13.54
N LEU A 386 -9.56 10.88 13.86
CA LEU A 386 -9.33 11.44 15.20
C LEU A 386 -10.22 10.76 16.24
N GLU A 387 -11.53 10.60 15.97
CA GLU A 387 -12.48 9.94 16.86
C GLU A 387 -12.06 8.51 17.22
N GLU A 388 -11.71 7.71 16.22
CA GLU A 388 -11.37 6.30 16.44
C GLU A 388 -10.03 6.13 17.18
N ILE A 389 -9.02 6.95 16.85
CA ILE A 389 -7.74 6.93 17.57
C ILE A 389 -7.92 7.37 19.03
N GLU A 390 -8.73 8.40 19.28
CA GLU A 390 -8.98 8.90 20.64
C GLU A 390 -9.80 7.93 21.47
N LYS A 391 -10.87 7.38 20.90
CA LYS A 391 -11.68 6.33 21.52
C LYS A 391 -10.81 5.14 21.92
N HIS A 392 -9.94 4.68 21.01
CA HIS A 392 -9.00 3.61 21.30
C HIS A 392 -8.04 3.99 22.44
N ARG A 393 -7.36 5.14 22.32
CA ARG A 393 -6.42 5.61 23.36
C ARG A 393 -7.09 5.76 24.72
N ASN A 394 -8.34 6.20 24.79
CA ASN A 394 -9.08 6.33 26.04
C ASN A 394 -9.42 4.96 26.66
N SER A 395 -9.63 3.94 25.84
CA SER A 395 -9.91 2.56 26.28
C SER A 395 -8.67 1.80 26.79
N LEU A 396 -7.46 2.26 26.46
CA LEU A 396 -6.21 1.60 26.86
C LEU A 396 -5.93 1.68 28.36
N SER A 397 -5.34 0.61 28.90
CA SER A 397 -4.79 0.58 30.26
C SER A 397 -3.63 1.59 30.41
N PRO A 398 -3.30 2.05 31.63
CA PRO A 398 -2.14 2.93 31.83
C PRO A 398 -0.82 2.35 31.30
N ALA A 399 -0.63 1.04 31.42
CA ALA A 399 0.56 0.35 30.91
C ALA A 399 0.61 0.36 29.37
N ASP A 400 -0.52 0.04 28.72
CA ASP A 400 -0.61 0.07 27.26
C ASP A 400 -0.47 1.49 26.70
N LYS A 401 -1.02 2.49 27.40
CA LYS A 401 -0.88 3.90 27.02
C LYS A 401 0.58 4.31 26.94
N GLU A 402 1.38 3.95 27.93
CA GLU A 402 2.82 4.27 27.93
C GLU A 402 3.56 3.49 26.85
N CYS A 403 3.23 2.21 26.66
CA CYS A 403 3.88 1.36 25.65
C CYS A 403 3.61 1.85 24.22
N LEU A 404 2.36 2.21 23.91
CA LEU A 404 1.89 2.54 22.56
C LEU A 404 1.99 4.05 22.22
N LYS A 405 2.43 4.88 23.17
CA LYS A 405 2.45 6.35 23.03
C LYS A 405 3.29 6.83 21.85
N GLU A 406 4.47 6.24 21.69
CA GLU A 406 5.47 6.62 20.68
C GLU A 406 5.38 5.77 19.41
N GLU A 407 4.42 4.86 19.36
CA GLU A 407 4.23 3.95 18.24
C GLU A 407 3.54 4.66 17.08
N ALA A 408 4.07 4.47 15.88
CA ALA A 408 3.54 5.10 14.70
C ALA A 408 2.20 4.46 14.33
N ILE A 409 1.18 5.28 14.08
CA ILE A 409 -0.15 4.80 13.66
C ILE A 409 -0.26 4.93 12.14
N VAL A 410 -0.70 3.87 11.48
CA VAL A 410 -1.00 3.85 10.04
C VAL A 410 -2.50 3.97 9.84
N VAL A 411 -2.89 4.86 8.95
CA VAL A 411 -4.27 5.02 8.47
C VAL A 411 -4.34 4.54 7.03
N SER A 412 -5.19 3.55 6.75
CA SER A 412 -5.54 3.17 5.39
C SER A 412 -6.90 3.73 5.01
N VAL A 413 -7.00 4.26 3.80
CA VAL A 413 -8.18 4.92 3.26
C VAL A 413 -8.49 4.41 1.86
N ALA A 414 -9.77 4.43 1.50
CA ALA A 414 -10.18 4.40 0.11
C ALA A 414 -10.10 5.83 -0.43
N THR A 415 -9.45 6.00 -1.57
CA THR A 415 -9.28 7.27 -2.26
C THR A 415 -10.17 7.33 -3.49
N LYS A 416 -10.62 8.53 -3.87
CA LYS A 416 -11.38 8.81 -5.10
C LYS A 416 -10.71 9.89 -5.92
N VAL A 417 -10.96 9.87 -7.22
CA VAL A 417 -10.63 10.99 -8.12
C VAL A 417 -11.50 12.19 -7.74
N HIS A 418 -10.89 13.36 -7.56
CA HIS A 418 -11.62 14.57 -7.23
C HIS A 418 -12.48 15.01 -8.43
N GLN A 419 -13.74 15.39 -8.20
CA GLN A 419 -14.64 15.85 -9.29
C GLN A 419 -14.07 17.07 -10.06
N LYS A 420 -13.24 17.89 -9.39
CA LYS A 420 -12.50 19.01 -9.98
C LYS A 420 -11.05 18.67 -10.32
N TRP A 421 -10.74 17.40 -10.63
CA TRP A 421 -9.37 16.92 -10.84
C TRP A 421 -8.57 17.79 -11.81
N LEU A 422 -9.21 18.31 -12.87
CA LEU A 422 -8.54 19.17 -13.84
C LEU A 422 -8.11 20.50 -13.23
N GLN A 423 -8.98 21.13 -12.42
CA GLN A 423 -8.66 22.37 -11.71
C GLN A 423 -7.59 22.14 -10.64
N ASN A 424 -7.66 21.00 -9.94
CA ASN A 424 -6.65 20.64 -8.95
C ASN A 424 -5.29 20.40 -9.62
N PHE A 425 -5.25 19.68 -10.74
CA PHE A 425 -4.01 19.45 -11.49
C PHE A 425 -3.37 20.77 -11.97
N GLN A 426 -4.16 21.79 -12.26
CA GLN A 426 -3.60 23.10 -12.62
C GLN A 426 -2.77 23.72 -11.49
N ARG A 427 -3.09 23.37 -10.24
CA ARG A 427 -2.44 23.80 -9.01
C ARG A 427 -1.67 22.65 -8.35
N TYR A 428 -1.24 21.65 -9.09
CA TYR A 428 -0.39 20.60 -8.54
C TYR A 428 1.04 21.14 -8.42
N PRO A 429 1.76 20.91 -7.31
CA PRO A 429 1.46 20.02 -6.18
C PRO A 429 0.69 20.63 -4.99
N GLU A 430 0.19 21.86 -5.09
CA GLU A 430 -0.59 22.50 -4.01
C GLU A 430 -1.99 21.88 -3.81
N ALA A 431 -2.54 21.23 -4.84
CA ALA A 431 -3.79 20.50 -4.80
C ALA A 431 -3.66 19.12 -5.46
N GLY A 432 -4.17 18.10 -4.78
CA GLY A 432 -4.19 16.71 -5.20
C GLY A 432 -5.30 16.40 -6.21
N VAL A 433 -5.01 15.49 -7.13
CA VAL A 433 -6.01 14.93 -8.06
C VAL A 433 -6.95 13.96 -7.34
N PHE A 434 -6.48 13.38 -6.23
CA PHE A 434 -7.22 12.42 -5.42
C PHE A 434 -7.53 12.99 -4.04
N PHE A 435 -8.55 12.42 -3.40
CA PHE A 435 -8.87 12.70 -2.01
C PHE A 435 -9.24 11.41 -1.28
N ALA A 436 -8.99 11.36 0.02
CA ALA A 436 -9.45 10.29 0.89
C ALA A 436 -10.98 10.37 1.02
N HIS A 437 -11.66 9.29 0.64
CA HIS A 437 -13.12 9.20 0.66
C HIS A 437 -13.65 8.60 1.96
N ARG A 438 -13.05 7.50 2.43
CA ARG A 438 -13.41 6.84 3.70
C ARG A 438 -12.20 6.14 4.32
N VAL A 439 -12.23 5.97 5.64
CA VAL A 439 -11.24 5.18 6.38
C VAL A 439 -11.59 3.70 6.24
N LEU A 440 -10.59 2.88 5.93
CA LEU A 440 -10.73 1.42 5.81
C LEU A 440 -10.25 0.73 7.08
N LYS A 441 -9.06 1.10 7.55
CA LYS A 441 -8.45 0.56 8.75
C LYS A 441 -7.49 1.56 9.38
N ILE A 442 -7.36 1.49 10.69
CA ILE A 442 -6.35 2.19 11.47
C ILE A 442 -5.68 1.13 12.34
N PHE A 443 -4.36 1.11 12.35
CA PHE A 443 -3.59 0.13 13.11
C PHE A 443 -2.24 0.72 13.49
N TYR A 444 -1.63 0.17 14.52
CA TYR A 444 -0.25 0.52 14.82
C TYR A 444 0.70 -0.13 13.82
N LEU A 445 1.66 0.64 13.32
CA LEU A 445 2.68 0.17 12.39
C LEU A 445 3.47 -1.00 12.99
N ASP A 446 3.66 -0.95 14.30
CA ASP A 446 4.40 -1.95 15.02
C ASP A 446 3.47 -3.07 15.49
N GLY A 447 3.82 -4.31 15.20
CA GLY A 447 2.96 -5.47 15.51
C GLY A 447 1.60 -5.55 14.77
N GLY A 448 1.13 -4.48 14.10
CA GLY A 448 -0.11 -4.47 13.33
C GLY A 448 -1.39 -4.43 14.17
N LYS A 449 -1.31 -4.04 15.45
CA LYS A 449 -2.47 -4.07 16.36
C LYS A 449 -3.59 -3.16 15.82
N PRO A 450 -4.81 -3.69 15.59
CA PRO A 450 -5.89 -2.91 15.02
C PRO A 450 -6.43 -1.89 16.03
N ILE A 451 -6.71 -0.68 15.54
CA ILE A 451 -7.41 0.40 16.25
C ILE A 451 -8.84 0.50 15.74
N PHE A 452 -9.01 0.42 14.42
CA PHE A 452 -10.28 0.51 13.71
C PHE A 452 -10.23 -0.34 12.45
N LYS A 453 -11.35 -1.00 12.13
CA LYS A 453 -11.60 -1.66 10.84
C LYS A 453 -13.03 -1.33 10.43
N ALA A 454 -13.20 -0.76 9.24
CA ALA A 454 -14.52 -0.52 8.69
C ALA A 454 -15.23 -1.87 8.47
N GLN A 455 -16.54 -1.92 8.70
CA GLN A 455 -17.35 -3.06 8.26
C GLN A 455 -17.22 -3.19 6.74
N GLU A 456 -17.07 -4.43 6.26
CA GLU A 456 -17.09 -4.69 4.83
C GLU A 456 -18.43 -4.22 4.27
N LEU A 457 -18.39 -3.47 3.17
CA LEU A 457 -19.61 -3.21 2.41
C LEU A 457 -20.03 -4.56 1.83
N GLU A 458 -21.12 -5.14 2.36
CA GLU A 458 -21.83 -6.21 1.69
C GLU A 458 -22.16 -5.71 0.28
N ASN A 459 -21.55 -6.32 -0.74
CA ASN A 459 -21.80 -5.99 -2.14
C ASN A 459 -23.13 -6.56 -2.61
#